data_AF-A0A7J0AMM3-F1
#
_entry.id   AF-A0A7J0AMM3-F1
#
_cell.length_a   1.000
_cell.length_b   1.000
_cell.length_c   1.000
_cell.angle_alpha   90.00
_cell.angle_beta   90.00
_cell.angle_gamma   90.00
#
_symmetry.space_group_name_H-M   'P 1'
#
loop_
_entity.id
_entity.type
_entity.pdbx_description
1 polymer ?
#
loop_
_entity_poly.entity_id
_entity_poly.type
_entity_poly.pdbx_seq_one_letter_code
_entity_poly.pdbx_strand_id
1 'polypeptide(L)'
;MKYDEDDAIRFIRETLPAQVSERYDDDDILYVIDIIWDWYEKNGYLKIDAGVTEEEELDIAKLSAFVAKEIRKDGEVVMDPEDINLIVKGELEYEESIEDIF
;
A
#
# COMPACT_ATOMS: atom_id res chain seq x y z
N MET A 1 -5.29 4.04 -15.80
CA MET A 1 -4.27 3.07 -16.31
C MET A 1 -4.63 1.67 -15.80
N LYS A 2 -3.98 0.57 -16.20
CA LYS A 2 -4.02 -0.67 -15.41
C LYS A 2 -2.94 -0.53 -14.34
N TYR A 3 -3.21 -0.98 -13.11
CA TYR A 3 -2.20 -1.05 -12.06
C TYR A 3 -0.99 -1.89 -12.52
N ASP A 4 0.22 -1.38 -12.24
CA ASP A 4 1.51 -1.99 -12.56
C ASP A 4 2.43 -1.88 -11.33
N GLU A 5 2.85 -3.03 -10.79
CA GLU A 5 3.62 -3.13 -9.55
C GLU A 5 5.01 -2.49 -9.66
N ASP A 6 5.67 -2.59 -10.82
CA ASP A 6 6.99 -1.99 -11.05
C ASP A 6 6.89 -0.45 -11.06
N ASP A 7 5.82 0.08 -11.65
CA ASP A 7 5.54 1.51 -11.63
C ASP A 7 5.12 1.99 -10.24
N ALA A 8 4.36 1.20 -9.47
CA ALA A 8 3.99 1.48 -8.09
C ALA A 8 5.23 1.59 -7.19
N ILE A 9 6.12 0.59 -7.24
CA ILE A 9 7.38 0.60 -6.47
C ILE A 9 8.21 1.83 -6.82
N ARG A 10 8.37 2.14 -8.12
CA ARG A 10 9.12 3.33 -8.54
C ARG A 10 8.50 4.61 -7.98
N PHE A 11 7.17 4.74 -8.06
CA PHE A 11 6.46 5.90 -7.55
C PHE A 11 6.63 6.05 -6.04
N ILE A 12 6.42 4.98 -5.27
CA ILE A 12 6.62 4.96 -3.82
C ILE A 12 8.05 5.38 -3.47
N ARG A 13 9.06 4.84 -4.15
CA ARG A 13 10.46 5.22 -3.87
C ARG A 13 10.74 6.70 -4.07
N GLU A 14 10.04 7.35 -5.01
CA GLU A 14 10.14 8.78 -5.29
C GLU A 14 9.38 9.64 -4.26
N THR A 15 8.31 9.12 -3.64
CA THR A 15 7.55 9.83 -2.59
C THR A 15 8.19 9.68 -1.21
N LEU A 16 8.95 8.61 -0.97
CA LEU A 16 9.63 8.36 0.30
C LEU A 16 10.80 9.33 0.55
N PRO A 17 11.04 9.73 1.81
CA PRO A 17 12.29 10.40 2.18
C PRO A 17 13.50 9.51 1.82
N ALA A 18 14.58 10.12 1.33
CA ALA A 18 15.77 9.38 0.88
C ALA A 18 16.29 8.35 1.89
N GLN A 19 16.26 8.68 3.18
CA GLN A 19 16.71 7.76 4.24
C GLN A 19 15.83 6.52 4.42
N VAL A 20 14.54 6.63 4.08
CA VAL A 20 13.56 5.53 4.12
C VAL A 20 13.65 4.73 2.83
N SER A 21 13.71 5.42 1.69
CA SER A 21 13.88 4.80 0.36
C SER A 21 15.19 4.00 0.26
N GLU A 22 16.28 4.42 0.90
CA GLU A 22 17.54 3.65 0.93
C GLU A 22 17.55 2.49 1.95
N ARG A 23 16.59 2.45 2.88
CA ARG A 23 16.54 1.45 3.97
C ARG A 23 15.90 0.14 3.53
N TYR A 24 14.96 0.21 2.60
CA TYR A 24 14.17 -0.92 2.12
C TYR A 24 14.46 -1.17 0.65
N ASP A 25 14.58 -2.45 0.27
CA ASP A 25 14.72 -2.82 -1.13
C ASP A 25 13.36 -2.88 -1.84
N ASP A 26 13.37 -3.22 -3.13
CA ASP A 26 12.12 -3.30 -3.91
C ASP A 26 11.23 -4.46 -3.42
N ASP A 27 11.82 -5.56 -2.94
CA ASP A 27 11.10 -6.73 -2.44
C ASP A 27 10.39 -6.39 -1.11
N ASP A 28 11.02 -5.61 -0.23
CA ASP A 28 10.42 -5.10 1.01
C ASP A 28 9.19 -4.22 0.72
N ILE A 29 9.29 -3.35 -0.29
CA ILE A 29 8.18 -2.46 -0.70
C ILE A 29 7.07 -3.28 -1.36
N LEU A 30 7.42 -4.20 -2.25
CA LEU A 30 6.47 -5.12 -2.89
C LEU A 30 5.71 -5.95 -1.85
N TYR A 31 6.40 -6.39 -0.81
CA TYR A 31 5.76 -7.12 0.29
C TYR A 31 4.70 -6.27 1.03
N VAL A 32 4.94 -4.96 1.22
CA VAL A 32 3.92 -4.06 1.78
C VAL A 32 2.72 -3.96 0.85
N ILE A 33 2.96 -3.79 -0.45
CA ILE A 33 1.94 -3.73 -1.50
C ILE A 33 1.07 -4.99 -1.46
N ASP A 34 1.69 -6.17 -1.45
CA ASP A 34 1.00 -7.46 -1.37
C ASP A 34 0.07 -7.53 -0.15
N ILE A 35 0.51 -7.06 1.01
CA ILE A 35 -0.31 -7.04 2.23
C ILE A 35 -1.51 -6.07 2.11
N ILE A 36 -1.34 -4.94 1.41
CA ILE A 36 -2.41 -3.99 1.12
C ILE A 36 -3.48 -4.64 0.23
N TRP A 37 -3.07 -5.31 -0.85
CA TRP A 37 -3.99 -6.08 -1.71
C TRP A 37 -4.72 -7.19 -0.95
N ASP A 38 -4.01 -7.89 -0.07
CA ASP A 38 -4.57 -8.90 0.85
C ASP A 38 -5.64 -8.30 1.76
N TRP A 39 -5.43 -7.06 2.23
CA TRP A 39 -6.40 -6.34 3.04
C TRP A 39 -7.63 -5.95 2.19
N TYR A 40 -7.42 -5.51 0.95
CA TYR A 40 -8.52 -5.25 0.00
C TYR A 40 -9.39 -6.47 -0.25
N GLU A 41 -8.78 -7.62 -0.47
CA GLU A 41 -9.52 -8.88 -0.68
C GLU A 41 -10.32 -9.27 0.57
N LYS A 42 -9.69 -9.22 1.75
CA LYS A 42 -10.30 -9.61 3.03
C LYS A 42 -11.51 -8.75 3.41
N ASN A 43 -11.47 -7.46 3.10
CA ASN A 43 -12.56 -6.54 3.41
C ASN A 43 -13.57 -6.42 2.26
N GLY A 44 -13.30 -7.01 1.10
CA GLY A 44 -14.20 -7.01 -0.05
C GLY A 44 -14.11 -5.76 -0.93
N TYR A 45 -13.06 -4.94 -0.77
CA TYR A 45 -12.81 -3.75 -1.60
C TYR A 45 -12.55 -4.11 -3.08
N LEU A 46 -12.12 -5.33 -3.37
CA LEU A 46 -11.92 -5.82 -4.75
C LEU A 46 -13.22 -6.27 -5.44
N LYS A 47 -14.34 -6.36 -4.71
CA LYS A 47 -15.60 -6.83 -5.29
C LYS A 47 -16.30 -5.67 -5.98
N ILE A 48 -16.25 -5.69 -7.32
CA ILE A 48 -17.10 -4.88 -8.20
C ILE A 48 -18.54 -5.40 -8.07
N ASP A 49 -19.23 -5.13 -6.97
CA ASP A 49 -20.68 -5.20 -6.95
C ASP A 49 -21.20 -3.80 -7.28
N ALA A 50 -21.97 -3.71 -8.36
CA ALA A 50 -22.44 -2.47 -9.00
C ALA A 50 -23.48 -1.68 -8.17
N GLY A 51 -23.32 -1.67 -6.85
CA GLY A 51 -24.14 -1.00 -5.87
C GLY A 51 -23.40 -0.67 -4.56
N VAL A 52 -22.06 -0.82 -4.50
CA VAL A 52 -21.27 -0.21 -3.42
C VAL A 52 -21.25 1.29 -3.68
N THR A 53 -22.14 1.98 -2.99
CA THR A 53 -22.21 3.44 -2.95
C THR A 53 -20.91 3.97 -2.35
N GLU A 54 -20.04 4.54 -3.20
CA GLU A 54 -19.11 5.69 -3.03
C GLU A 54 -18.54 6.12 -1.66
N GLU A 55 -18.74 5.46 -0.51
CA GLU A 55 -18.37 6.03 0.80
C GLU A 55 -17.90 5.00 1.85
N GLU A 56 -17.08 4.02 1.48
CA GLU A 56 -16.11 3.50 2.47
C GLU A 56 -14.77 4.19 2.23
N GLU A 57 -14.65 5.39 2.81
CA GLU A 57 -13.38 6.10 2.89
C GLU A 57 -12.35 5.18 3.56
N LEU A 58 -11.28 4.88 2.83
CA LEU A 58 -10.28 3.92 3.25
C LEU A 58 -9.54 4.45 4.47
N ASP A 59 -9.69 3.78 5.62
CA ASP A 59 -9.04 4.22 6.85
C ASP A 59 -7.55 3.86 6.81
N ILE A 60 -6.74 4.82 6.34
CA ILE A 60 -5.27 4.70 6.22
C ILE A 60 -4.65 4.26 7.55
N ALA A 61 -5.16 4.73 8.70
CA ALA A 61 -4.60 4.35 9.98
C ALA A 61 -4.87 2.87 10.31
N LYS A 62 -6.05 2.35 9.96
CA LYS A 62 -6.36 0.91 10.08
C LYS A 62 -5.54 0.08 9.11
N LEU A 63 -5.39 0.52 7.87
CA LEU A 63 -4.57 -0.17 6.86
C LEU A 63 -3.11 -0.25 7.32
N SER A 64 -2.49 0.87 7.69
CA SER A 64 -1.10 0.90 8.19
C SER A 64 -0.91 0.03 9.43
N ALA A 65 -1.89 0.01 10.35
CA ALA A 65 -1.85 -0.85 11.53
C ALA A 65 -1.98 -2.35 11.18
N PHE A 66 -2.77 -2.69 10.16
CA PHE A 66 -2.89 -4.05 9.65
C PHE A 66 -1.59 -4.52 8.99
N VAL A 67 -1.01 -3.70 8.11
CA VAL A 67 0.27 -3.97 7.45
C VAL A 67 1.37 -4.22 8.48
N ALA A 68 1.51 -3.32 9.47
CA ALA A 68 2.49 -3.47 10.55
C ALA A 68 2.29 -4.74 11.38
N LYS A 69 1.05 -5.21 11.52
CA LYS A 69 0.74 -6.45 12.24
C LYS A 69 1.14 -7.68 11.43
N GLU A 70 0.86 -7.71 10.12
CA GLU A 70 1.21 -8.85 9.27
C GLU A 70 2.73 -8.97 9.09
N ILE A 71 3.45 -7.86 8.85
CA ILE A 71 4.94 -7.85 8.80
C ILE A 71 5.54 -8.45 10.08
N ARG A 72 5.05 -8.02 11.26
CA ARG A 72 5.51 -8.53 12.56
C ARG A 72 5.20 -10.00 12.79
N LYS A 73 4.11 -10.50 12.19
CA LYS A 73 3.65 -11.88 12.36
C LYS A 73 4.50 -12.84 11.52
N ASP A 74 4.89 -12.41 10.33
CA ASP A 74 5.73 -13.22 9.44
C ASP A 74 7.18 -13.25 9.93
N GLY A 75 7.67 -12.12 10.45
CA GLY A 75 8.98 -12.03 11.10
C GLY A 75 10.18 -12.12 10.14
N GLU A 76 9.93 -12.22 8.84
CA GLU A 76 10.96 -12.19 7.79
C GLU A 76 11.50 -10.77 7.57
N VAL A 77 10.64 -9.75 7.73
CA VAL A 77 10.98 -8.34 7.53
C VAL A 77 10.74 -7.54 8.81
N VAL A 78 11.66 -6.61 9.11
CA VAL A 78 11.54 -5.68 10.24
C VAL A 78 11.49 -4.26 9.70
N MET A 79 10.30 -3.65 9.75
CA MET A 79 10.10 -2.25 9.34
C MET A 79 9.62 -1.39 10.52
N ASP A 80 9.99 -0.11 10.49
CA ASP A 80 9.45 0.87 11.42
C ASP A 80 7.97 1.17 11.09
N PRO A 81 7.05 1.21 12.06
CA PRO A 81 5.66 1.61 11.82
C PRO A 81 5.49 2.97 11.15
N GLU A 82 6.39 3.93 11.39
CA GLU A 82 6.37 5.22 10.70
C GLU A 82 6.73 5.06 9.23
N ASP A 83 7.74 4.23 8.91
CA ASP A 83 8.14 3.93 7.54
C ASP A 83 7.03 3.19 6.78
N ILE A 84 6.39 2.21 7.43
CA ILE A 84 5.23 1.49 6.87
C ILE A 84 4.13 2.48 6.48
N ASN A 85 3.83 3.45 7.34
CA ASN A 85 2.80 4.46 7.06
C ASN A 85 3.18 5.34 5.86
N LEU A 86 4.48 5.61 5.63
CA LEU A 86 4.92 6.33 4.45
C LEU A 86 4.77 5.48 3.18
N ILE A 87 5.11 4.20 3.23
CA ILE A 87 4.95 3.27 2.09
C ILE A 87 3.48 3.10 1.73
N VAL A 88 2.61 2.87 2.72
CA VAL A 88 1.15 2.76 2.53
C VAL A 88 0.58 4.02 1.88
N LYS A 89 1.01 5.20 2.30
CA LYS A 89 0.59 6.45 1.65
C LYS A 89 1.07 6.56 0.22
N GLY A 90 2.32 6.17 -0.05
CA GLY A 90 2.86 6.18 -1.41
C GLY A 90 2.07 5.27 -2.35
N GLU A 91 1.62 4.10 -1.86
CA GLU A 91 0.77 3.19 -2.62
C GLU A 91 -0.58 3.82 -2.94
N LEU A 92 -1.27 4.36 -1.94
CA LEU A 92 -2.57 5.03 -2.14
C LEU A 92 -2.45 6.23 -3.10
N GLU A 93 -1.39 7.03 -2.97
CA GLU A 93 -1.12 8.14 -3.90
C GLU A 93 -0.89 7.65 -5.34
N TYR A 94 -0.24 6.50 -5.51
CA TYR A 94 -0.07 5.88 -6.83
C TYR A 94 -1.43 5.41 -7.39
N GLU A 95 -2.25 4.73 -6.59
CA GLU A 95 -3.61 4.31 -6.95
C GLU A 95 -4.46 5.52 -7.38
N GLU A 96 -4.50 6.58 -6.59
CA GLU A 96 -5.18 7.83 -6.93
C GLU A 96 -4.62 8.42 -8.24
N SER A 97 -3.30 8.42 -8.42
CA SER A 97 -2.66 8.98 -9.63
C SER A 97 -3.04 8.27 -10.92
N ILE A 98 -3.39 6.97 -10.86
CA ILE A 98 -3.78 6.18 -12.04
C ILE A 98 -5.30 6.13 -12.24
N GLU A 99 -6.09 6.38 -11.19
CA GLU A 99 -7.53 6.56 -11.19
C GLU A 99 -7.95 7.93 -11.75
N ASP A 100 -7.25 9.01 -11.36
CA ASP A 100 -7.50 10.39 -11.82
C ASP A 100 -7.27 10.61 -13.33
N ILE A 101 -6.73 9.61 -14.03
CA ILE A 101 -6.49 9.63 -15.48
C ILE A 101 -7.77 9.26 -16.28
N PHE A 102 -8.93 9.09 -15.62
CA PHE A 102 -10.20 8.71 -16.27
C PHE A 102 -11.38 9.65 -16.01
#